data_AF-A0A4U3LL56-F1
#
_entry.id   AF-A0A4U3LL56-F1
#
_cell.length_a   1.000
_cell.length_b   1.000
_cell.length_c   1.000
_cell.angle_alpha   90.00
_cell.angle_beta   90.00
_cell.angle_gamma   90.00
#
_symmetry.space_group_name_H-M   'P 1'
#
loop_
_entity.id
_entity.type
_entity.pdbx_description
1 polymer ?
#
loop_
_entity_poly.entity_id
_entity_poly.type
_entity_poly.pdbx_seq_one_letter_code
_entity_poly.pdbx_strand_id
1 'polypeptide(L)'
;MPRFGRLLLGIAVAALAMAGGVLPAAAHPFGDPQTVDIAGDGAVVHLRWKVGGLDDLTLLGVALGVLPRDRVMMDGAVIYQPADAVAMGPSPKLSEYLLRQITVASRGKECAGSVQPAADLAKVGVSIDYTCPAAVGEVSVTVKTLTDLNPAYKTLATGPNGARAVYGDGNDRHDWTLGAVEESHLGRSAAVQLGAVVGAVLLVALGVFGVRRRS
;
A
#
# COMPACT_ATOMS: atom_id res chain seq x y z
N MET A 1 -1.92 44.19 -59.98
CA MET A 1 -3.31 43.73 -59.78
C MET A 1 -3.34 42.21 -59.86
N PRO A 2 -4.14 41.51 -59.04
CA PRO A 2 -3.88 41.16 -57.65
C PRO A 2 -3.27 39.75 -57.47
N ARG A 3 -2.52 39.57 -56.37
CA ARG A 3 -2.11 38.26 -55.83
C ARG A 3 -3.24 37.72 -54.96
N PHE A 4 -3.98 36.73 -55.45
CA PHE A 4 -4.86 35.90 -54.61
C PHE A 4 -4.49 34.45 -54.87
N GLY A 5 -3.91 33.78 -53.88
CA GLY A 5 -3.51 32.39 -54.05
C GLY A 5 -2.71 31.84 -52.89
N ARG A 6 -3.11 32.13 -51.65
CA ARG A 6 -2.64 31.39 -50.47
C ARG A 6 -3.70 31.44 -49.38
N LEU A 7 -4.71 30.61 -49.51
CA LEU A 7 -5.49 30.12 -48.38
C LEU A 7 -6.17 28.84 -48.87
N LEU A 8 -6.32 27.85 -47.98
CA LEU A 8 -6.95 26.53 -48.21
C LEU A 8 -6.01 25.40 -48.68
N LEU A 9 -5.01 25.04 -47.88
CA LEU A 9 -4.64 23.62 -47.74
C LEU A 9 -3.86 23.42 -46.44
N GLY A 10 -4.53 22.94 -45.38
CA GLY A 10 -3.81 22.64 -44.15
C GLY A 10 -4.62 22.52 -42.87
N ILE A 11 -5.86 22.02 -42.91
CA ILE A 11 -6.56 21.60 -41.68
C ILE A 11 -7.39 20.37 -42.01
N ALA A 12 -6.77 19.19 -42.11
CA ALA A 12 -7.51 17.94 -42.27
C ALA A 12 -6.75 16.69 -41.80
N VAL A 13 -5.84 16.76 -40.82
CA VAL A 13 -5.22 15.53 -40.24
C VAL A 13 -4.80 15.78 -38.79
N ALA A 14 -5.73 15.93 -37.84
CA ALA A 14 -5.39 15.90 -36.40
C ALA A 14 -6.58 15.63 -35.46
N ALA A 15 -7.63 14.92 -35.90
CA ALA A 15 -8.82 14.67 -35.06
C ALA A 15 -9.25 13.19 -34.96
N LEU A 16 -8.39 12.25 -35.35
CA LEU A 16 -8.64 10.80 -35.23
C LEU A 16 -7.55 10.12 -34.38
N ALA A 17 -7.47 10.44 -33.09
CA ALA A 17 -6.60 9.71 -32.16
C ALA A 17 -7.13 9.65 -30.72
N MET A 18 -8.41 9.93 -30.49
CA MET A 18 -9.03 9.89 -29.15
C MET A 18 -10.16 8.86 -29.07
N ALA A 19 -10.01 7.73 -29.75
CA ALA A 19 -10.84 6.54 -29.53
C ALA A 19 -10.01 5.46 -28.82
N GLY A 20 -9.34 5.84 -27.73
CA GLY A 20 -8.84 4.88 -26.76
C GLY A 20 -10.06 4.29 -26.06
N GLY A 21 -10.46 3.08 -26.46
CA GLY A 21 -11.54 2.36 -25.80
C GLY A 21 -11.23 2.26 -24.31
N VAL A 22 -12.14 2.75 -23.48
CA VAL A 22 -12.18 2.40 -22.06
C VAL A 22 -12.55 0.93 -22.04
N LEU A 23 -11.55 0.05 -22.00
CA LEU A 23 -11.81 -1.35 -21.71
C LEU A 23 -12.55 -1.38 -20.38
N PRO A 24 -13.65 -2.15 -20.25
CA PRO A 24 -14.29 -2.32 -18.97
C PRO A 24 -13.21 -2.78 -17.99
N ALA A 25 -13.03 -2.05 -16.90
CA ALA A 25 -12.22 -2.51 -15.79
C ALA A 25 -12.79 -3.88 -15.42
N ALA A 26 -12.03 -4.95 -15.68
CA ALA A 26 -12.42 -6.28 -15.27
C ALA A 26 -12.62 -6.20 -13.76
N ALA A 27 -13.88 -6.29 -13.31
CA ALA A 27 -14.17 -6.45 -11.90
C ALA A 27 -13.41 -7.71 -11.47
N HIS A 28 -12.47 -7.55 -10.54
CA HIS A 28 -11.74 -8.69 -10.00
C HIS A 28 -12.75 -9.71 -9.48
N PRO A 29 -12.61 -11.00 -9.82
CA PRO A 29 -13.58 -12.02 -9.42
C PRO A 29 -13.68 -12.21 -7.89
N PHE A 30 -12.78 -11.60 -7.11
CA PHE A 30 -12.62 -11.80 -5.67
C PHE A 30 -12.89 -10.55 -4.81
N GLY A 31 -13.54 -9.51 -5.34
CA GLY A 31 -13.73 -8.26 -4.57
C GLY A 31 -12.42 -7.50 -4.34
N ASP A 32 -12.46 -6.48 -3.47
CA ASP A 32 -11.30 -5.64 -3.15
C ASP A 32 -10.08 -6.52 -2.82
N PRO A 33 -8.84 -6.13 -3.16
CA PRO A 33 -7.68 -6.93 -2.81
C PRO A 33 -7.48 -6.97 -1.29
N GLN A 34 -6.86 -8.05 -0.81
CA GLN A 34 -6.37 -8.09 0.56
C GLN A 34 -5.36 -6.96 0.78
N THR A 35 -5.22 -6.49 2.02
CA THR A 35 -4.24 -5.45 2.38
C THR A 35 -3.36 -5.86 3.55
N VAL A 36 -2.10 -5.40 3.53
CA VAL A 36 -1.16 -5.50 4.65
C VAL A 36 -0.47 -4.16 4.86
N ASP A 37 -0.65 -3.54 6.02
CA ASP A 37 0.14 -2.37 6.42
C ASP A 37 1.35 -2.82 7.24
N ILE A 38 2.50 -2.22 6.98
CA ILE A 38 3.80 -2.61 7.54
C ILE A 38 4.44 -1.41 8.22
N ALA A 39 4.83 -1.55 9.48
CA ALA A 39 5.58 -0.56 10.22
C ALA A 39 6.66 -1.22 11.09
N GLY A 40 7.69 -0.46 11.48
CA GLY A 40 8.71 -0.90 12.43
C GLY A 40 8.81 0.05 13.62
N ASP A 41 9.06 -0.52 14.79
CA ASP A 41 9.38 0.21 16.02
C ASP A 41 10.42 -0.58 16.84
N GLY A 42 11.60 0.01 17.06
CA GLY A 42 12.70 -0.65 17.75
C GLY A 42 13.04 -2.01 17.11
N ALA A 43 12.80 -3.10 17.83
CA ALA A 43 13.03 -4.48 17.38
C ALA A 43 11.75 -5.20 16.90
N VAL A 44 10.63 -4.50 16.79
CA VAL A 44 9.32 -5.06 16.45
C VAL A 44 8.90 -4.58 15.06
N VAL A 45 8.35 -5.50 14.26
CA VAL A 45 7.63 -5.19 13.02
C VAL A 45 6.14 -5.38 13.28
N HIS A 46 5.37 -4.33 13.07
CA HIS A 46 3.92 -4.33 13.18
C HIS A 46 3.32 -4.57 11.79
N LEU A 47 2.51 -5.61 11.67
CA LEU A 47 1.73 -5.91 10.48
C LEU A 47 0.25 -5.80 10.80
N ARG A 48 -0.52 -5.22 9.88
CA ARG A 48 -1.98 -5.25 9.93
C ARG A 48 -2.53 -5.86 8.66
N TRP A 49 -3.02 -7.08 8.74
CA TRP A 49 -3.66 -7.76 7.62
C TRP A 49 -5.16 -7.51 7.63
N LYS A 50 -5.73 -7.18 6.48
CA LYS A 50 -7.18 -7.11 6.29
C LYS A 50 -7.57 -7.87 5.04
N VAL A 51 -8.61 -8.68 5.20
CA VAL A 51 -9.25 -9.40 4.09
C VAL A 51 -9.79 -8.40 3.06
N GLY A 52 -9.79 -8.82 1.80
CA GLY A 52 -10.33 -8.05 0.69
C GLY A 52 -11.86 -8.05 0.70
N GLY A 53 -12.46 -9.14 0.21
CA GLY A 53 -13.89 -9.41 0.33
C GLY A 53 -14.27 -9.97 1.71
N LEU A 54 -15.48 -9.66 2.19
CA LEU A 54 -15.99 -10.26 3.44
C LEU A 54 -16.44 -11.71 3.26
N ASP A 55 -16.83 -12.08 2.05
CA ASP A 55 -17.05 -13.46 1.61
C ASP A 55 -15.77 -14.29 1.68
N ASP A 56 -14.60 -13.73 1.35
CA ASP A 56 -13.31 -14.40 1.52
C ASP A 56 -13.03 -14.77 2.98
N LEU A 57 -13.45 -13.93 3.94
CA LEU A 57 -13.33 -14.25 5.37
C LEU A 57 -14.17 -15.47 5.74
N THR A 58 -15.36 -15.57 5.14
CA THR A 58 -16.25 -16.72 5.35
C THR A 58 -15.65 -17.97 4.73
N LEU A 59 -15.15 -17.87 3.49
CA LEU A 59 -14.48 -18.96 2.78
C LEU A 59 -13.25 -19.46 3.57
N LEU A 60 -12.41 -18.55 4.05
CA LEU A 60 -11.29 -18.88 4.92
C LEU A 60 -11.75 -19.58 6.20
N GLY A 61 -12.81 -19.09 6.84
CA GLY A 61 -13.36 -19.70 8.04
C GLY A 61 -13.85 -21.13 7.82
N VAL A 62 -14.43 -21.42 6.66
CA VAL A 62 -14.79 -22.79 6.26
C VAL A 62 -13.55 -23.65 6.01
N ALA A 63 -12.56 -23.12 5.29
CA ALA A 63 -11.32 -23.83 4.99
C ALA A 63 -10.53 -24.21 6.26
N LEU A 64 -10.51 -23.32 7.26
CA LEU A 64 -9.92 -23.58 8.57
C LEU A 64 -10.80 -24.48 9.46
N GLY A 65 -12.05 -24.75 9.07
CA GLY A 65 -13.03 -25.49 9.87
C GLY A 65 -13.36 -24.77 11.18
N VAL A 66 -13.43 -23.44 11.14
CA VAL A 66 -14.01 -22.59 12.20
C VAL A 66 -15.51 -22.43 11.93
N LEU A 67 -15.89 -22.28 10.66
CA LEU A 67 -17.25 -22.16 10.19
C LEU A 67 -17.73 -23.50 9.56
N PRO A 68 -19.03 -23.79 9.57
CA PRO A 68 -19.56 -25.02 9.00
C PRO A 68 -19.49 -25.01 7.45
N ARG A 69 -19.42 -26.20 6.85
CA ARG A 69 -19.22 -26.34 5.38
C ARG A 69 -20.43 -25.92 4.55
N ASP A 70 -21.62 -25.93 5.13
CA ASP A 70 -22.87 -25.48 4.50
C ASP A 70 -22.92 -23.95 4.26
N ARG A 71 -21.91 -23.21 4.72
CA ARG A 71 -21.71 -21.80 4.36
C ARG A 71 -21.30 -21.59 2.90
N VAL A 72 -20.81 -22.64 2.24
CA VAL A 72 -20.55 -22.64 0.79
C VAL A 72 -21.75 -23.27 0.09
N MET A 73 -22.41 -22.48 -0.76
CA MET A 73 -23.59 -22.90 -1.51
C MET A 73 -23.22 -23.91 -2.62
N MET A 74 -24.21 -24.59 -3.19
CA MET A 74 -23.99 -25.61 -4.24
C MET A 74 -23.35 -25.04 -5.52
N ASP A 75 -23.58 -23.77 -5.80
CA ASP A 75 -22.98 -23.04 -6.92
C ASP A 75 -21.59 -22.45 -6.58
N GLY A 76 -21.08 -22.71 -5.37
CA GLY A 76 -19.83 -22.18 -4.86
C GLY A 76 -19.94 -20.77 -4.29
N ALA A 77 -21.13 -20.16 -4.27
CA ALA A 77 -21.31 -18.85 -3.67
C ALA A 77 -21.08 -18.90 -2.16
N VAL A 78 -20.48 -17.83 -1.63
CA VAL A 78 -20.24 -17.64 -0.21
C VAL A 78 -20.85 -16.31 0.21
N ILE A 79 -21.69 -16.32 1.24
CA ILE A 79 -22.33 -15.12 1.77
C ILE A 79 -21.83 -14.87 3.18
N TYR A 80 -21.23 -13.69 3.36
CA TYR A 80 -20.80 -13.20 4.66
C TYR A 80 -21.97 -12.95 5.60
N GLN A 81 -21.78 -13.33 6.87
CA GLN A 81 -22.63 -12.94 7.98
C GLN A 81 -21.79 -12.29 9.08
N PRO A 82 -22.30 -11.27 9.79
CA PRO A 82 -21.57 -10.64 10.91
C PRO A 82 -21.06 -11.62 11.97
N ALA A 83 -21.79 -12.73 12.19
CA ALA A 83 -21.39 -13.78 13.12
C ALA A 83 -20.09 -14.50 12.72
N ASP A 84 -19.73 -14.49 11.42
CA ASP A 84 -18.51 -15.14 10.92
C ASP A 84 -17.27 -14.44 11.46
N ALA A 85 -17.25 -13.11 11.43
CA ALA A 85 -16.17 -12.31 11.99
C ALA A 85 -16.06 -12.48 13.51
N VAL A 86 -17.20 -12.62 14.22
CA VAL A 86 -17.23 -12.87 15.66
C VAL A 86 -16.65 -14.24 16.01
N ALA A 87 -16.94 -15.27 15.22
CA ALA A 87 -16.39 -16.61 15.41
C ALA A 87 -14.90 -16.69 15.03
N MET A 88 -14.51 -16.00 13.96
CA MET A 88 -13.15 -16.02 13.42
C MET A 88 -12.17 -15.17 14.22
N GLY A 89 -12.56 -13.99 14.69
CA GLY A 89 -11.70 -13.02 15.38
C GLY A 89 -10.87 -13.60 16.54
N PRO A 90 -11.46 -14.37 17.47
CA PRO A 90 -10.73 -14.99 18.57
C PRO A 90 -10.16 -16.39 18.24
N SER A 91 -10.31 -16.88 17.01
CA SER A 91 -9.95 -18.25 16.65
C SER A 91 -8.43 -18.49 16.64
N PRO A 92 -7.92 -19.47 17.41
CA PRO A 92 -6.53 -19.88 17.33
C PRO A 92 -6.15 -20.37 15.92
N LYS A 93 -7.08 -21.00 15.20
CA LYS A 93 -6.84 -21.49 13.83
C LYS A 93 -6.55 -20.36 12.85
N LEU A 94 -7.22 -19.21 13.00
CA LEU A 94 -6.92 -18.02 12.20
C LEU A 94 -5.54 -17.46 12.57
N SER A 95 -5.23 -17.40 13.85
CA SER A 95 -3.93 -16.92 14.34
C SER A 95 -2.78 -17.77 13.79
N GLU A 96 -2.89 -19.10 13.90
CA GLU A 96 -1.94 -20.05 13.34
C GLU A 96 -1.84 -19.96 11.82
N TYR A 97 -2.97 -19.76 11.13
CA TYR A 97 -2.97 -19.54 9.68
C TYR A 97 -2.16 -18.31 9.29
N LEU A 98 -2.41 -17.18 9.95
CA LEU A 98 -1.73 -15.93 9.64
C LEU A 98 -0.23 -16.00 9.93
N LEU A 99 0.20 -16.64 11.02
CA LEU A 99 1.63 -16.85 11.33
C LEU A 99 2.34 -17.81 10.37
N ARG A 100 1.61 -18.69 9.69
CA ARG A 100 2.16 -19.53 8.62
C ARG A 100 2.23 -18.81 7.28
N GLN A 101 1.22 -18.01 6.96
CA GLN A 101 1.09 -17.37 5.65
C GLN A 101 1.80 -16.01 5.57
N ILE A 102 2.07 -15.39 6.72
CA ILE A 102 2.80 -14.13 6.82
C ILE A 102 4.02 -14.42 7.68
N THR A 103 5.21 -14.08 7.20
CA THR A 103 6.44 -14.24 7.98
C THR A 103 7.35 -13.04 7.78
N VAL A 104 8.15 -12.75 8.80
CA VAL A 104 9.13 -11.67 8.78
C VAL A 104 10.49 -12.23 9.13
N ALA A 105 11.50 -11.88 8.33
CA ALA A 105 12.88 -12.17 8.62
C ALA A 105 13.72 -10.88 8.63
N SER A 106 14.63 -10.76 9.57
CA SER A 106 15.63 -9.69 9.60
C SER A 106 17.02 -10.30 9.61
N ARG A 107 17.90 -9.82 8.72
CA ARG A 107 19.27 -10.33 8.55
C ARG A 107 19.33 -11.87 8.40
N GLY A 108 18.39 -12.42 7.64
CA GLY A 108 18.29 -13.86 7.38
C GLY A 108 17.76 -14.71 8.55
N LYS A 109 17.37 -14.11 9.68
CA LYS A 109 16.75 -14.81 10.81
C LYS A 109 15.27 -14.47 10.89
N GLU A 110 14.44 -15.49 11.10
CA GLU A 110 13.01 -15.29 11.33
C GLU A 110 12.76 -14.55 12.64
N CYS A 111 11.80 -13.63 12.61
CA CYS A 111 11.31 -12.91 13.78
C CYS A 111 10.13 -13.68 14.39
N ALA A 112 10.02 -13.68 15.71
CA ALA A 112 8.95 -14.40 16.41
C ALA A 112 7.63 -13.62 16.29
N GLY A 113 6.65 -14.20 15.59
CA GLY A 113 5.34 -13.60 15.38
C GLY A 113 4.34 -13.90 16.49
N SER A 114 3.48 -12.93 16.80
CA SER A 114 2.33 -13.08 17.69
C SER A 114 1.12 -12.37 17.10
N VAL A 115 -0.05 -12.98 17.19
CA VAL A 115 -1.30 -12.44 16.65
C VAL A 115 -2.14 -11.91 17.80
N GLN A 116 -2.61 -10.67 17.67
CA GLN A 116 -3.60 -10.12 18.61
C GLN A 116 -5.01 -10.45 18.10
N PRO A 117 -5.89 -11.02 18.94
CA PRO A 117 -7.28 -11.25 18.57
C PRO A 117 -7.96 -9.96 18.09
N ALA A 118 -8.65 -10.04 16.95
CA ALA A 118 -9.32 -8.88 16.38
C ALA A 118 -10.71 -8.70 17.00
N ALA A 119 -10.97 -7.54 17.62
CA ALA A 119 -12.28 -7.21 18.17
C ALA A 119 -13.36 -7.01 17.08
N ASP A 120 -12.97 -6.47 15.92
CA ASP A 120 -13.84 -6.32 14.73
C ASP A 120 -13.05 -6.69 13.48
N LEU A 121 -12.96 -7.99 13.22
CA LEU A 121 -12.16 -8.56 12.13
C LEU A 121 -12.56 -8.02 10.75
N ALA A 122 -13.86 -7.84 10.50
CA ALA A 122 -14.37 -7.37 9.21
C ALA A 122 -13.99 -5.92 8.91
N LYS A 123 -13.99 -5.03 9.93
CA LYS A 123 -13.65 -3.63 9.72
C LYS A 123 -12.16 -3.36 9.85
N VAL A 124 -11.55 -3.91 10.90
CA VAL A 124 -10.21 -3.55 11.37
C VAL A 124 -9.15 -4.50 10.82
N GLY A 125 -9.46 -5.77 10.58
CA GLY A 125 -8.46 -6.79 10.27
C GLY A 125 -7.75 -7.29 11.52
N VAL A 126 -6.60 -7.95 11.33
CA VAL A 126 -5.79 -8.58 12.38
C VAL A 126 -4.45 -7.86 12.51
N SER A 127 -4.03 -7.60 13.74
CA SER A 127 -2.68 -7.09 14.05
C SER A 127 -1.76 -8.26 14.39
N ILE A 128 -0.56 -8.23 13.83
CA ILE A 128 0.48 -9.25 14.02
C ILE A 128 1.78 -8.54 14.32
N ASP A 129 2.39 -8.86 15.46
CA ASP A 129 3.66 -8.29 15.89
C ASP A 129 4.76 -9.33 15.76
N TYR A 130 5.84 -8.96 15.07
CA TYR A 130 7.04 -9.79 14.90
C TYR A 130 8.20 -9.19 15.68
N THR A 131 8.65 -9.90 16.71
CA THR A 131 9.83 -9.51 17.51
C THR A 131 11.09 -10.09 16.88
N CYS A 132 11.99 -9.22 16.45
CA CYS A 132 13.28 -9.59 15.86
C CYS A 132 14.41 -9.56 16.91
N PRO A 133 15.53 -10.29 16.72
CA PRO A 133 16.63 -10.33 17.69
C PRO A 133 17.37 -9.01 17.92
N ALA A 134 17.17 -8.01 17.05
CA ALA A 134 17.80 -6.71 17.09
C ALA A 134 16.88 -5.66 16.44
N ALA A 135 17.23 -4.38 16.59
CA ALA A 135 16.49 -3.29 15.98
C ALA A 135 16.35 -3.47 14.46
N VAL A 136 15.14 -3.21 13.94
CA VAL A 136 14.81 -3.41 12.54
C VAL A 136 15.13 -2.15 11.72
N GLY A 137 15.83 -2.34 10.61
CA GLY A 137 16.09 -1.29 9.63
C GLY A 137 15.62 -1.75 8.26
N GLU A 138 16.11 -2.92 7.85
CA GLU A 138 15.64 -3.64 6.67
C GLU A 138 15.13 -5.01 7.09
N VAL A 139 13.98 -5.40 6.55
CA VAL A 139 13.35 -6.70 6.81
C VAL A 139 12.80 -7.28 5.52
N SER A 140 12.70 -8.60 5.48
CA SER A 140 12.10 -9.34 4.39
C SER A 140 10.76 -9.90 4.87
N VAL A 141 9.68 -9.50 4.21
CA VAL A 141 8.31 -9.87 4.59
C VAL A 141 7.74 -10.77 3.51
N THR A 142 7.28 -11.95 3.92
CA THR A 142 6.59 -12.91 3.05
C THR A 142 5.08 -12.86 3.35
N VAL A 143 4.23 -12.82 2.32
CA VAL A 143 2.77 -12.85 2.44
C VAL A 143 2.20 -13.77 1.36
N LYS A 144 1.49 -14.82 1.81
CA LYS A 144 0.86 -15.86 0.98
C LYS A 144 -0.62 -16.02 1.27
N THR A 145 -1.24 -15.09 2.00
CA THR A 145 -2.63 -15.22 2.46
C THR A 145 -3.60 -15.44 1.29
N LEU A 146 -4.47 -16.44 1.47
CA LEU A 146 -5.48 -16.97 0.56
C LEU A 146 -4.94 -17.56 -0.76
N THR A 147 -3.66 -17.41 -1.09
CA THR A 147 -3.09 -18.03 -2.30
C THR A 147 -3.12 -19.55 -2.27
N ASP A 148 -3.20 -20.14 -1.07
CA ASP A 148 -3.42 -21.57 -0.84
C ASP A 148 -4.85 -22.02 -1.15
N LEU A 149 -5.82 -21.10 -1.13
CA LEU A 149 -7.20 -21.35 -1.56
C LEU A 149 -7.36 -21.10 -3.06
N ASN A 150 -6.73 -20.05 -3.59
CA ASN A 150 -6.70 -19.76 -5.01
C ASN A 150 -5.47 -18.91 -5.41
N PRO A 151 -4.65 -19.32 -6.39
CA PRO A 151 -3.46 -18.57 -6.80
C PRO A 151 -3.74 -17.16 -7.36
N ALA A 152 -5.00 -16.87 -7.72
CA ALA A 152 -5.41 -15.57 -8.20
C ALA A 152 -5.48 -14.49 -7.11
N TYR A 153 -5.53 -14.86 -5.83
CA TYR A 153 -5.49 -13.88 -4.74
C TYR A 153 -4.21 -13.05 -4.78
N LYS A 154 -4.38 -11.76 -4.46
CA LYS A 154 -3.31 -10.78 -4.32
C LYS A 154 -3.50 -9.99 -3.03
N THR A 155 -2.37 -9.55 -2.48
CA THR A 155 -2.35 -8.68 -1.31
C THR A 155 -1.57 -7.41 -1.64
N LEU A 156 -2.22 -6.26 -1.53
CA LEU A 156 -1.57 -4.96 -1.65
C LEU A 156 -0.97 -4.59 -0.29
N ALA A 157 0.35 -4.46 -0.24
CA ALA A 157 1.02 -4.02 0.96
C ALA A 157 1.41 -2.55 0.89
N THR A 158 1.34 -1.88 2.04
CA THR A 158 1.85 -0.52 2.22
C THR A 158 2.82 -0.47 3.39
N GLY A 159 3.81 0.42 3.30
CA GLY A 159 4.81 0.60 4.35
C GLY A 159 5.24 2.06 4.49
N PRO A 160 6.32 2.31 5.24
CA PRO A 160 6.78 3.66 5.53
C PRO A 160 7.06 4.48 4.26
N ASN A 161 6.89 5.79 4.37
CA ASN A 161 7.11 6.75 3.27
C ASN A 161 6.28 6.49 2.00
N GLY A 162 5.15 5.79 2.14
CA GLY A 162 4.27 5.45 1.01
C GLY A 162 4.80 4.32 0.12
N ALA A 163 5.78 3.55 0.60
CA ALA A 163 6.23 2.34 -0.08
C ALA A 163 5.06 1.36 -0.29
N ARG A 164 5.05 0.68 -1.44
CA ARG A 164 3.99 -0.26 -1.82
C ARG A 164 4.58 -1.48 -2.53
N ALA A 165 3.99 -2.63 -2.31
CA ALA A 165 4.28 -3.86 -3.03
C ALA A 165 3.00 -4.67 -3.24
N VAL A 166 3.00 -5.54 -4.26
CA VAL A 166 1.90 -6.48 -4.49
C VAL A 166 2.43 -7.90 -4.32
N TYR A 167 1.82 -8.62 -3.38
CA TYR A 167 2.08 -10.01 -3.09
C TYR A 167 1.13 -10.92 -3.88
N GLY A 168 1.62 -12.10 -4.26
CA GLY A 168 0.83 -13.14 -4.89
C GLY A 168 1.67 -14.35 -5.24
N ASP A 169 1.07 -15.33 -5.91
CA ASP A 169 1.77 -16.53 -6.36
C ASP A 169 3.04 -16.19 -7.18
N GLY A 170 4.17 -16.77 -6.79
CA GLY A 170 5.49 -16.53 -7.37
C GLY A 170 6.17 -15.20 -7.02
N ASN A 171 5.50 -14.28 -6.31
CA ASN A 171 6.04 -12.98 -5.88
C ASN A 171 5.58 -12.66 -4.44
N ASP A 172 5.82 -13.61 -3.55
CA ASP A 172 5.27 -13.63 -2.19
C ASP A 172 6.22 -13.03 -1.15
N ARG A 173 7.39 -12.50 -1.55
CA ARG A 173 8.40 -11.96 -0.65
C ARG A 173 8.94 -10.63 -1.16
N HIS A 174 8.96 -9.62 -0.28
CA HIS A 174 9.49 -8.29 -0.57
C HIS A 174 10.34 -7.79 0.60
N ASP A 175 11.35 -7.00 0.29
CA ASP A 175 12.18 -6.33 1.28
C ASP A 175 11.64 -4.92 1.56
N TRP A 176 11.65 -4.55 2.85
CA TRP A 176 11.10 -3.31 3.36
C TRP A 176 12.13 -2.58 4.20
N THR A 177 12.25 -1.27 3.97
CA THR A 177 13.00 -0.37 4.84
C THR A 177 12.04 0.24 5.87
N LEU A 178 12.22 -0.11 7.14
CA LEU A 178 11.35 0.28 8.25
C LEU A 178 11.92 1.40 9.13
N GLY A 179 13.15 1.83 8.84
CA GLY A 179 13.87 2.81 9.67
C GLY A 179 13.06 4.08 9.93
N ALA A 180 13.24 4.62 11.14
CA ALA A 180 12.81 5.97 11.48
C ALA A 180 13.33 6.91 10.40
N VAL A 181 12.42 7.68 9.81
CA VAL A 181 12.83 8.87 9.06
C VAL A 181 13.59 9.70 10.09
N GLU A 182 14.93 9.75 10.00
CA GLU A 182 15.66 10.85 10.60
C GLU A 182 14.92 12.09 10.13
N GLU A 183 14.43 12.89 11.09
CA GLU A 183 13.72 14.13 10.81
C GLU A 183 14.42 14.83 9.67
N SER A 184 13.68 14.89 8.57
CA SER A 184 14.27 15.19 7.28
C SER A 184 15.01 16.52 7.42
N HIS A 185 16.25 16.56 6.93
CA HIS A 185 17.03 17.79 6.71
C HIS A 185 16.32 18.82 5.78
N LEU A 186 15.02 18.71 5.54
CA LEU A 186 14.12 19.67 4.92
C LEU A 186 14.15 21.04 5.63
N GLY A 187 14.46 21.09 6.93
CA GLY A 187 14.67 22.34 7.66
C GLY A 187 15.92 23.13 7.20
N ARG A 188 16.93 22.46 6.64
CA ARG A 188 18.19 23.10 6.23
C ARG A 188 18.12 23.69 4.81
N SER A 189 17.33 23.09 3.92
CA SER A 189 17.16 23.61 2.54
C SER A 189 16.18 24.79 2.46
N ALA A 190 15.11 24.81 3.26
CA ALA A 190 14.16 25.92 3.28
C ALA A 190 14.78 27.23 3.82
N ALA A 191 15.64 27.14 4.85
CA ALA A 191 16.32 28.30 5.42
C ALA A 191 17.33 28.93 4.44
N VAL A 192 18.04 28.13 3.64
CA VAL A 192 19.00 28.63 2.64
C VAL A 192 18.28 29.26 1.44
N GLN A 193 17.14 28.72 1.00
CA GLN A 193 16.35 29.31 -0.09
C GLN A 193 15.68 30.63 0.31
N LEU A 194 15.17 30.74 1.54
CA LEU A 194 14.61 32.01 2.04
C LEU A 194 15.69 33.08 2.26
N GLY A 195 16.89 32.68 2.72
CA GLY A 195 18.03 33.60 2.87
C GLY A 195 18.50 34.20 1.54
N ALA A 196 18.49 33.42 0.45
CA ALA A 196 18.91 33.87 -0.87
C ALA A 196 17.96 34.94 -1.47
N VAL A 197 16.65 34.79 -1.28
CA VAL A 197 15.66 35.75 -1.80
C VAL A 197 15.70 37.07 -1.01
N VAL A 198 15.80 37.00 0.32
CA VAL A 198 15.89 38.21 1.17
C VAL A 198 17.20 38.97 0.92
N GLY A 199 18.32 38.26 0.74
CA GLY A 199 19.61 38.88 0.42
C GLY A 199 19.62 39.59 -0.95
N ALA A 200 19.00 39.00 -1.96
CA ALA A 200 18.90 39.59 -3.29
C ALA A 200 18.05 40.88 -3.30
N VAL A 201 16.94 40.92 -2.56
CA VAL A 201 16.08 42.11 -2.46
C VAL A 201 16.78 43.26 -1.73
N LEU A 202 17.53 42.98 -0.67
CA LEU A 202 18.31 44.00 0.07
C LEU A 202 19.43 44.62 -0.78
N LEU A 203 20.12 43.83 -1.60
CA LEU A 203 21.17 44.35 -2.50
C LEU A 203 20.61 45.25 -3.61
N VAL A 204 19.44 44.92 -4.16
CA VAL A 204 18.77 45.76 -5.16
C VAL A 204 18.29 47.08 -4.54
N ALA A 205 17.72 47.04 -3.33
CA ALA A 205 17.27 48.25 -2.63
C ALA A 205 18.43 49.22 -2.31
N LEU A 206 19.57 48.69 -1.84
CA LEU A 206 20.76 49.51 -1.56
C LEU A 206 21.39 50.08 -2.84
N GLY A 207 21.40 49.31 -3.94
CA GLY A 207 21.88 49.79 -5.25
C GLY A 207 21.04 50.95 -5.79
N VAL A 208 19.71 50.84 -5.74
CA VAL A 208 18.80 51.90 -6.21
C VAL A 208 18.90 53.17 -5.36
N PHE A 209 19.06 53.04 -4.04
CA PHE A 209 19.19 54.19 -3.15
C PHE A 209 20.56 54.89 -3.29
N GLY A 210 21.63 54.14 -3.53
CA GLY A 210 22.96 54.70 -3.76
C GLY A 210 23.08 55.50 -5.06
N VAL A 211 22.41 55.05 -6.13
CA VAL A 211 22.38 55.76 -7.43
C VAL A 211 21.58 57.06 -7.34
N ARG A 212 20.44 57.06 -6.64
CA ARG A 212 19.60 58.25 -6.44
C ARG A 212 20.24 59.36 -5.62
N ARG A 213 21.20 59.03 -4.75
CA ARG A 213 21.92 60.02 -3.92
C ARG A 213 23.10 60.68 -4.64
N ARG A 214 23.48 60.19 -5.82
CA ARG A 214 24.60 60.70 -6.62
C ARG A 214 24.15 61.45 -7.88
N SER A 215 22.84 61.69 -8.04
CA SER A 215 22.25 62.51 -9.10
C SER A 215 21.87 63.88 -8.57
#